data_AF-A0A6C0HFN0-F1
#
_entry.id   AF-A0A6C0HFN0-F1
#
_cell.length_a   1.000
_cell.length_b   1.000
_cell.length_c   1.000
_cell.angle_alpha   90.00
_cell.angle_beta   90.00
_cell.angle_gamma   90.00
#
_symmetry.space_group_name_H-M   'P 1'
#
loop_
_entity.id
_entity.type
_entity.pdbx_description
1 polymer ?
#
loop_
_entity_poly.entity_id
_entity_poly.type
_entity_poly.pdbx_seq_one_letter_code
_entity_poly.pdbx_strand_id
1 'polypeptide(L)'
;MDIPEETSELVKIFLSHFNKYKSDPLSKKNEKQLNLFLSNLYNAINNAFTKVELMDKSCFVAKQIQIKSSSDRIIPDSYNSSIFPQRIRNYIEKHETAYDIYQCTIDGRDIRLIFANGGSAKTNGLNGYVRMIYAWLTLCGTYSSKTCAKSLTIYIYNTPFNKSLPDNKMTTLSSEHVNTAYTSSCVPEGEIVIFRNEEWFKVLIHETFHTFGLDFSGDSNTIKIINDGIKKLFPIKSEINSYEAYTETWARILNCCFYSYNALENKKDKNQFIINSTFCLELERMFTLYQCNKVLRFMGLQYTDICNSGEKYSSLRKNLYKENTNVFAYYVVSAIFMNNYFEFLNWCGGTPPWSNNSDGGRGREARGNSDRSPPIAFIDYISRHYKCDELLEGLKNMEHLYTKIIKKHGHSTHINTTTRMTLFG
;
A
#
# COMPACT_ATOMS: atom_id res chain seq x y z
N MET A 1 -14.90 12.21 -5.92
CA MET A 1 -14.39 11.98 -4.55
C MET A 1 -13.65 13.24 -4.18
N ASP A 2 -14.05 13.92 -3.11
CA ASP A 2 -13.33 15.10 -2.66
C ASP A 2 -11.95 14.66 -2.20
N ILE A 3 -10.91 15.28 -2.78
CA ILE A 3 -9.53 15.01 -2.42
C ILE A 3 -9.33 15.60 -1.01
N PRO A 4 -8.91 14.81 -0.01
CA PRO A 4 -8.60 15.36 1.31
C PRO A 4 -7.63 16.53 1.18
N GLU A 5 -7.82 17.58 1.99
CA GLU A 5 -7.00 18.80 1.91
C GLU A 5 -5.51 18.47 2.02
N GLU A 6 -5.14 17.59 2.94
CA GLU A 6 -3.76 17.09 3.11
C GLU A 6 -3.21 16.45 1.81
N THR A 7 -3.99 15.56 1.17
CA THR A 7 -3.61 14.96 -0.12
C THR A 7 -3.46 16.03 -1.21
N SER A 8 -4.34 17.05 -1.23
CA SER A 8 -4.26 18.18 -2.17
C SER A 8 -2.98 18.99 -2.00
N GLU A 9 -2.59 19.31 -0.76
CA GLU A 9 -1.36 20.05 -0.46
C GLU A 9 -0.12 19.29 -0.91
N LEU A 10 -0.05 18.00 -0.62
CA LEU A 10 1.07 17.16 -1.06
C LEU A 10 1.14 17.08 -2.58
N VAL A 11 0.01 16.80 -3.25
CA VAL A 11 -0.04 16.73 -4.72
C VAL A 11 0.46 18.04 -5.36
N LYS A 12 0.08 19.22 -4.83
CA LYS A 12 0.54 20.52 -5.34
C LYS A 12 2.06 20.67 -5.31
N ILE A 13 2.73 20.14 -4.29
CA ILE A 13 4.20 20.17 -4.17
C ILE A 13 4.85 19.42 -5.33
N PHE A 14 4.43 18.18 -5.57
CA PHE A 14 5.00 17.36 -6.65
C PHE A 14 4.58 17.87 -8.02
N LEU A 15 3.34 18.33 -8.17
CA LEU A 15 2.83 18.88 -9.42
C LEU A 15 3.63 20.09 -9.89
N SER A 16 3.98 21.00 -8.98
CA SER A 16 4.81 22.17 -9.30
C SER A 16 6.22 21.83 -9.80
N HIS A 17 6.65 20.57 -9.62
CA HIS A 17 7.95 20.07 -10.06
C HIS A 17 7.84 18.91 -11.06
N PHE A 18 6.63 18.57 -11.51
CA PHE A 18 6.35 17.37 -12.31
C PHE A 18 7.18 17.32 -13.59
N ASN A 19 7.13 18.39 -14.41
CA ASN A 19 7.89 18.44 -15.67
C ASN A 19 9.41 18.36 -15.48
N LYS A 20 9.92 18.69 -14.29
CA LYS A 20 11.34 18.67 -13.99
C LYS A 20 11.83 17.29 -13.55
N TYR A 21 11.00 16.52 -12.84
CA TYR A 21 11.42 15.29 -12.19
C TYR A 21 10.62 14.04 -12.60
N LYS A 22 9.72 14.17 -13.59
CA LYS A 22 9.13 13.03 -14.28
C LYS A 22 10.21 12.20 -14.97
N SER A 23 9.98 10.91 -15.17
CA SER A 23 10.91 10.04 -15.86
C SER A 23 10.91 10.36 -17.33
N ASP A 24 11.92 9.84 -17.99
CA ASP A 24 11.92 9.78 -19.44
C ASP A 24 10.69 9.04 -19.96
N PRO A 25 10.14 9.48 -21.10
CA PRO A 25 9.04 8.79 -21.74
C PRO A 25 9.40 7.34 -22.07
N LEU A 26 8.43 6.44 -21.89
CA LEU A 26 8.56 5.06 -22.35
C LEU A 26 8.72 5.03 -23.88
N SER A 27 9.44 4.02 -24.38
CA SER A 27 9.42 3.72 -25.82
C SER A 27 7.99 3.45 -26.30
N LYS A 28 7.68 3.72 -27.57
CA LYS A 28 6.33 3.46 -28.14
C LYS A 28 5.83 2.03 -27.90
N LYS A 29 6.74 1.04 -27.91
CA LYS A 29 6.42 -0.36 -27.62
C LYS A 29 6.00 -0.53 -26.15
N ASN A 30 6.75 0.04 -25.23
CA ASN A 30 6.51 -0.05 -23.80
C ASN A 30 5.25 0.73 -23.39
N GLU A 31 5.04 1.90 -23.97
CA GLU A 31 3.81 2.69 -23.79
C GLU A 31 2.57 1.89 -24.22
N LYS A 32 2.62 1.22 -25.37
CA LYS A 32 1.52 0.34 -25.83
C LYS A 32 1.24 -0.80 -24.84
N GLN A 33 2.29 -1.39 -24.26
CA GLN A 33 2.15 -2.44 -23.25
C GLN A 33 1.53 -1.93 -21.95
N LEU A 34 1.99 -0.76 -21.46
CA LEU A 34 1.40 -0.12 -20.29
C LEU A 34 -0.07 0.22 -20.52
N ASN A 35 -0.41 0.80 -21.67
CA ASN A 35 -1.79 1.16 -22.02
C ASN A 35 -2.69 -0.08 -22.12
N LEU A 36 -2.16 -1.21 -22.59
CA LEU A 36 -2.89 -2.49 -22.60
C LEU A 36 -3.13 -2.99 -21.17
N PHE A 37 -2.11 -2.97 -20.30
CA PHE A 37 -2.25 -3.31 -18.89
C PHE A 37 -3.32 -2.46 -18.20
N LEU A 38 -3.24 -1.13 -18.35
CA LEU A 38 -4.19 -0.19 -17.76
C LEU A 38 -5.60 -0.39 -18.33
N SER A 39 -5.73 -0.68 -19.63
CA SER A 39 -7.03 -1.01 -20.25
C SER A 39 -7.66 -2.27 -19.63
N ASN A 40 -6.86 -3.30 -19.36
CA ASN A 40 -7.33 -4.52 -18.71
C ASN A 40 -7.78 -4.25 -17.27
N LEU A 41 -7.01 -3.44 -16.53
CA LEU A 41 -7.36 -3.07 -15.16
C LEU A 41 -8.62 -2.19 -15.11
N TYR A 42 -8.78 -1.26 -16.05
CA TYR A 42 -10.02 -0.50 -16.22
C TYR A 42 -11.22 -1.43 -16.41
N ASN A 43 -11.12 -2.41 -17.31
CA ASN A 43 -12.21 -3.36 -17.55
C ASN A 43 -12.52 -4.16 -16.28
N ALA A 44 -11.49 -4.61 -15.55
CA ALA A 44 -11.66 -5.35 -14.30
C ALA A 44 -12.37 -4.52 -13.22
N ILE A 45 -11.93 -3.27 -13.00
CA ILE A 45 -12.54 -2.33 -12.06
C ILE A 45 -13.99 -2.04 -12.46
N ASN A 46 -14.23 -1.73 -13.74
CA ASN A 46 -15.57 -1.44 -14.25
C ASN A 46 -16.52 -2.64 -14.10
N ASN A 47 -16.04 -3.85 -14.38
CA ASN A 47 -16.82 -5.07 -14.21
C ASN A 47 -17.12 -5.35 -12.74
N ALA A 48 -16.17 -5.09 -11.84
CA ALA A 48 -16.38 -5.22 -10.40
C ALA A 48 -17.46 -4.26 -9.90
N PHE A 49 -17.41 -2.97 -10.28
CA PHE A 49 -18.48 -2.02 -9.96
C PHE A 49 -19.81 -2.44 -10.56
N THR A 50 -19.83 -2.93 -11.81
CA THR A 50 -21.06 -3.44 -12.44
C THR A 50 -21.67 -4.59 -11.62
N LYS A 51 -20.85 -5.52 -11.12
CA LYS A 51 -21.31 -6.60 -10.22
C LYS A 51 -21.85 -6.05 -8.90
N VAL A 52 -21.20 -5.04 -8.31
CA VAL A 52 -21.66 -4.39 -7.08
C VAL A 52 -23.03 -3.72 -7.26
N GLU A 53 -23.31 -3.11 -8.41
CA GLU A 53 -24.64 -2.54 -8.71
C GLU A 53 -25.75 -3.61 -8.78
N LEU A 54 -25.40 -4.86 -9.07
CA LEU A 54 -26.32 -5.99 -9.15
C LEU A 54 -26.46 -6.74 -7.82
N MET A 55 -25.71 -6.37 -6.78
CA MET A 55 -25.80 -7.00 -5.46
C MET A 55 -27.14 -6.70 -4.80
N ASP A 56 -27.56 -7.60 -3.89
CA ASP A 56 -28.77 -7.41 -3.11
C ASP A 56 -28.70 -6.10 -2.30
N LYS A 57 -29.81 -5.35 -2.26
CA LYS A 57 -29.88 -4.06 -1.57
C LYS A 57 -29.54 -4.18 -0.08
N SER A 58 -29.81 -5.33 0.54
CA SER A 58 -29.46 -5.62 1.94
C SER A 58 -27.96 -5.54 2.22
N CYS A 59 -27.10 -5.82 1.22
CA CYS A 59 -25.64 -5.67 1.34
C CYS A 59 -25.20 -4.22 1.64
N PHE A 60 -26.06 -3.24 1.37
CA PHE A 60 -25.82 -1.80 1.55
C PHE A 60 -26.68 -1.19 2.67
N VAL A 61 -27.38 -2.02 3.47
CA VAL A 61 -28.15 -1.56 4.62
C VAL A 61 -27.33 -1.85 5.88
N ALA A 62 -26.90 -0.78 6.55
CA ALA A 62 -26.19 -0.91 7.82
C ALA A 62 -27.14 -1.35 8.94
N LYS A 63 -26.74 -2.39 9.68
CA LYS A 63 -27.27 -2.64 11.03
C LYS A 63 -26.50 -1.77 12.01
N GLN A 64 -27.18 -0.80 12.61
CA GLN A 64 -26.57 0.06 13.62
C GLN A 64 -26.63 -0.58 15.00
N ILE A 65 -25.52 -0.52 15.74
CA ILE A 65 -25.42 -0.94 17.15
C ILE A 65 -24.91 0.24 17.97
N GLN A 66 -25.65 0.66 18.99
CA GLN A 66 -25.25 1.71 19.92
C GLN A 66 -24.43 1.11 21.07
N ILE A 67 -23.34 1.75 21.44
CA ILE A 67 -22.47 1.36 22.54
C ILE A 67 -23.00 2.02 23.82
N LYS A 68 -23.70 1.26 24.66
CA LYS A 68 -24.22 1.75 25.95
C LYS A 68 -23.30 1.35 27.11
N SER A 69 -22.55 0.28 26.92
CA SER A 69 -21.68 -0.36 27.91
C SER A 69 -20.48 -1.01 27.23
N SER A 70 -19.48 -1.42 28.02
CA SER A 70 -18.29 -2.11 27.51
C SER A 70 -18.61 -3.43 26.81
N SER A 71 -19.69 -4.12 27.20
CA SER A 71 -20.12 -5.38 26.56
C SER A 71 -20.72 -5.20 25.17
N ASP A 72 -21.10 -3.98 24.79
CA ASP A 72 -21.62 -3.69 23.43
C ASP A 72 -20.48 -3.48 22.41
N ARG A 73 -19.23 -3.42 22.86
CA ARG A 73 -18.05 -3.22 22.00
C ARG A 73 -17.78 -4.46 21.19
N ILE A 74 -17.64 -4.27 19.88
CA ILE A 74 -17.19 -5.31 18.95
C ILE A 74 -15.69 -5.14 18.79
N ILE A 75 -14.93 -6.03 19.40
CA ILE A 75 -13.47 -6.00 19.39
C ILE A 75 -12.89 -7.10 18.51
N PRO A 76 -11.83 -6.81 17.74
CA PRO A 76 -11.05 -7.82 17.03
C PRO A 76 -10.30 -8.75 17.99
N ASP A 77 -9.98 -9.96 17.53
CA ASP A 77 -9.27 -10.96 18.34
C ASP A 77 -7.89 -10.45 18.80
N SER A 78 -7.22 -9.71 17.93
CA SER A 78 -5.88 -9.15 18.18
C SER A 78 -5.90 -7.71 18.70
N TYR A 79 -6.99 -7.26 19.33
CA TYR A 79 -7.13 -5.86 19.80
C TYR A 79 -5.95 -5.38 20.67
N ASN A 80 -5.47 -6.22 21.58
CA ASN A 80 -4.37 -5.89 22.50
C ASN A 80 -2.96 -6.08 21.91
N SER A 81 -2.84 -6.35 20.61
CA SER A 81 -1.55 -6.49 19.92
C SER A 81 -0.68 -5.23 20.08
N SER A 82 0.64 -5.42 20.12
CA SER A 82 1.62 -4.32 20.09
C SER A 82 1.61 -3.53 18.78
N ILE A 83 1.06 -4.10 17.71
CA ILE A 83 0.90 -3.42 16.41
C ILE A 83 -0.19 -2.35 16.49
N PHE A 84 -1.20 -2.57 17.33
CA PHE A 84 -2.28 -1.62 17.57
C PHE A 84 -1.86 -0.65 18.68
N PRO A 85 -1.64 0.64 18.41
CA PRO A 85 -1.07 1.53 19.43
C PRO A 85 -2.06 1.82 20.57
N GLN A 86 -1.57 1.79 21.82
CA GLN A 86 -2.39 2.04 23.01
C GLN A 86 -3.11 3.39 22.95
N ARG A 87 -2.45 4.43 22.42
CA ARG A 87 -3.05 5.77 22.26
C ARG A 87 -4.31 5.73 21.38
N ILE A 88 -4.28 4.93 20.31
CA ILE A 88 -5.40 4.79 19.38
C ILE A 88 -6.53 3.97 20.01
N ARG A 89 -6.20 2.88 20.71
CA ARG A 89 -7.19 2.12 21.50
C ARG A 89 -7.90 2.98 22.54
N ASN A 90 -7.14 3.75 23.34
CA ASN A 90 -7.71 4.65 24.34
C ASN A 90 -8.64 5.70 23.70
N TYR A 91 -8.29 6.18 22.50
CA TYR A 91 -9.14 7.11 21.76
C TYR A 91 -10.45 6.45 21.33
N ILE A 92 -10.38 5.24 20.76
CA ILE A 92 -11.52 4.41 20.36
C ILE A 92 -12.45 4.14 21.55
N GLU A 93 -11.89 3.72 22.69
CA GLU A 93 -12.64 3.43 23.91
C GLU A 93 -13.37 4.65 24.48
N LYS A 94 -12.83 5.84 24.24
CA LYS A 94 -13.38 7.10 24.76
C LYS A 94 -14.41 7.74 23.82
N HIS A 95 -14.24 7.61 22.51
CA HIS A 95 -15.01 8.42 21.54
C HIS A 95 -16.01 7.62 20.71
N GLU A 96 -15.87 6.30 20.60
CA GLU A 96 -16.85 5.49 19.87
C GLU A 96 -18.15 5.37 20.64
N THR A 97 -19.26 5.60 19.93
CA THR A 97 -20.61 5.51 20.48
C THR A 97 -21.49 4.54 19.72
N ALA A 98 -21.12 4.13 18.50
CA ALA A 98 -21.90 3.20 17.69
C ALA A 98 -21.05 2.48 16.63
N TYR A 99 -21.61 1.40 16.09
CA TYR A 99 -21.11 0.69 14.92
C TYR A 99 -22.17 0.67 13.82
N ASP A 100 -21.75 0.88 12.57
CA ASP A 100 -22.55 0.55 11.37
C ASP A 100 -21.99 -0.74 10.76
N ILE A 101 -22.81 -1.79 10.74
CA ILE A 101 -22.41 -3.13 10.34
C ILE A 101 -23.07 -3.49 9.01
N TYR A 102 -22.26 -3.76 8.00
CA TYR A 102 -22.71 -4.27 6.71
C TYR A 102 -22.34 -5.75 6.60
N GLN A 103 -23.23 -6.54 6.01
CA GLN A 103 -23.01 -7.96 5.76
C GLN A 103 -23.40 -8.28 4.32
N CYS A 104 -22.52 -8.98 3.62
CA CYS A 104 -22.75 -9.40 2.24
C CYS A 104 -21.96 -10.66 1.92
N THR A 105 -22.49 -11.49 1.02
CA THR A 105 -21.72 -12.61 0.47
C THR A 105 -21.16 -12.20 -0.90
N ILE A 106 -19.83 -12.20 -1.04
CA ILE A 106 -19.12 -11.81 -2.26
C ILE A 106 -18.32 -13.00 -2.77
N ASP A 107 -18.66 -13.48 -3.97
CA ASP A 107 -18.02 -14.64 -4.62
C ASP A 107 -17.92 -15.89 -3.69
N GLY A 108 -18.94 -16.10 -2.87
CA GLY A 108 -19.02 -17.22 -1.92
C GLY A 108 -18.28 -17.00 -0.60
N ARG A 109 -17.86 -15.77 -0.30
CA ARG A 109 -17.23 -15.37 0.96
C ARG A 109 -18.17 -14.52 1.80
N ASP A 110 -18.25 -14.79 3.10
CA ASP A 110 -19.05 -13.99 4.01
C ASP A 110 -18.26 -12.78 4.50
N ILE A 111 -18.65 -11.60 4.02
CA ILE A 111 -17.98 -10.34 4.32
C ILE A 111 -18.79 -9.56 5.35
N ARG A 112 -18.12 -9.16 6.44
CA ARG A 112 -18.68 -8.29 7.48
C ARG A 112 -17.83 -7.02 7.59
N LEU A 113 -18.40 -5.88 7.26
CA LEU A 113 -17.76 -4.58 7.45
C LEU A 113 -18.29 -3.92 8.72
N ILE A 114 -17.40 -3.45 9.58
CA ILE A 114 -17.75 -2.81 10.84
C ILE A 114 -17.11 -1.43 10.87
N PHE A 115 -17.91 -0.39 10.65
CA PHE A 115 -17.47 0.99 10.77
C PHE A 115 -17.75 1.48 12.18
N ALA A 116 -16.73 1.93 12.89
CA ALA A 116 -16.90 2.56 14.19
C ALA A 116 -17.17 4.06 14.04
N ASN A 117 -18.14 4.57 14.80
CA ASN A 117 -18.57 5.96 14.76
C ASN A 117 -18.50 6.59 16.15
N GLY A 118 -17.90 7.78 16.23
CA GLY A 118 -18.13 8.72 17.33
C GLY A 118 -19.28 9.64 16.97
N GLY A 119 -20.31 9.70 17.82
CA GLY A 119 -21.63 10.29 17.53
C GLY A 119 -21.64 11.58 16.69
N SER A 120 -22.60 11.62 15.76
CA SER A 120 -22.91 12.66 14.74
C SER A 120 -22.26 12.53 13.35
N ALA A 121 -21.58 11.43 13.03
CA ALA A 121 -21.23 11.14 11.63
C ALA A 121 -22.51 10.89 10.81
N LYS A 122 -22.75 11.71 9.78
CA LYS A 122 -23.85 11.50 8.83
C LYS A 122 -23.66 10.14 8.14
N THR A 123 -24.59 9.21 8.35
CA THR A 123 -24.69 7.93 7.64
C THR A 123 -24.71 8.08 6.11
N ASN A 124 -25.05 9.29 5.62
CA ASN A 124 -24.97 9.70 4.23
C ASN A 124 -23.50 9.91 3.79
N GLY A 125 -22.75 8.82 3.63
CA GLY A 125 -21.36 8.85 3.12
C GLY A 125 -20.71 7.47 3.04
N LEU A 126 -21.07 6.54 3.93
CA LEU A 126 -20.45 5.22 4.01
C LEU A 126 -20.79 4.32 2.81
N ASN A 127 -21.95 4.50 2.17
CA ASN A 127 -22.34 3.68 1.02
C ASN A 127 -21.36 3.80 -0.15
N GLY A 128 -20.70 4.96 -0.32
CA GLY A 128 -19.64 5.11 -1.32
C GLY A 128 -18.41 4.26 -0.99
N TYR A 129 -18.00 4.25 0.28
CA TYR A 129 -16.90 3.41 0.76
C TYR A 129 -17.24 1.93 0.67
N VAL A 130 -18.42 1.51 1.12
CA VAL A 130 -18.89 0.12 1.03
C VAL A 130 -18.88 -0.37 -0.42
N ARG A 131 -19.39 0.42 -1.37
CA ARG A 131 -19.34 0.08 -2.80
C ARG A 131 -17.91 -0.07 -3.31
N MET A 132 -17.02 0.82 -2.91
CA MET A 132 -15.60 0.74 -3.31
C MET A 132 -14.90 -0.49 -2.72
N ILE A 133 -15.15 -0.79 -1.44
CA ILE A 133 -14.66 -2.00 -0.75
C ILE A 133 -15.19 -3.25 -1.47
N TYR A 134 -16.49 -3.34 -1.72
CA TYR A 134 -17.09 -4.50 -2.41
C TYR A 134 -16.57 -4.65 -3.84
N ALA A 135 -16.34 -3.55 -4.57
CA ALA A 135 -15.75 -3.60 -5.90
C ALA A 135 -14.32 -4.15 -5.83
N TRP A 136 -13.51 -3.69 -4.87
CA TRP A 136 -12.19 -4.26 -4.65
C TRP A 136 -12.24 -5.75 -4.27
N LEU A 137 -13.09 -6.13 -3.30
CA LEU A 137 -13.22 -7.52 -2.85
C LEU A 137 -13.74 -8.45 -3.95
N THR A 138 -14.61 -7.98 -4.83
CA THR A 138 -15.06 -8.72 -6.02
C THR A 138 -13.91 -8.92 -7.01
N LEU A 139 -13.08 -7.89 -7.21
CA LEU A 139 -11.92 -7.95 -8.08
C LEU A 139 -10.88 -8.93 -7.54
N CYS A 140 -10.43 -8.78 -6.30
CA CYS A 140 -9.41 -9.66 -5.72
C CYS A 140 -9.94 -11.08 -5.43
N GLY A 141 -11.23 -11.19 -5.06
CA GLY A 141 -11.92 -12.45 -4.80
C GLY A 141 -11.89 -13.42 -5.99
N THR A 142 -12.04 -12.89 -7.21
CA THR A 142 -12.01 -13.65 -8.48
C THR A 142 -10.74 -14.50 -8.64
N TYR A 143 -9.65 -14.13 -7.97
CA TYR A 143 -8.33 -14.74 -8.18
C TYR A 143 -7.68 -15.31 -6.92
N SER A 144 -8.29 -15.06 -5.77
CA SER A 144 -7.86 -15.58 -4.49
C SER A 144 -8.15 -17.08 -4.33
N SER A 145 -7.35 -17.76 -3.52
CA SER A 145 -7.66 -19.13 -3.12
C SER A 145 -8.94 -19.16 -2.30
N LYS A 146 -9.89 -20.03 -2.66
CA LYS A 146 -11.14 -20.24 -1.90
C LYS A 146 -10.93 -20.75 -0.47
N THR A 147 -9.70 -21.11 -0.11
CA THR A 147 -9.33 -21.58 1.24
C THR A 147 -8.98 -20.44 2.20
N CYS A 148 -8.39 -19.34 1.71
CA CYS A 148 -8.10 -18.15 2.49
C CYS A 148 -9.39 -17.32 2.62
N ALA A 149 -9.71 -16.75 3.79
CA ALA A 149 -10.80 -15.80 4.03
C ALA A 149 -12.19 -16.26 3.52
N LYS A 150 -12.62 -17.48 3.88
CA LYS A 150 -13.99 -17.95 3.65
C LYS A 150 -15.01 -17.02 4.29
N SER A 151 -14.69 -16.53 5.48
CA SER A 151 -15.32 -15.36 6.08
C SER A 151 -14.26 -14.28 6.33
N LEU A 152 -14.65 -13.01 6.22
CA LEU A 152 -13.78 -11.87 6.48
C LEU A 152 -14.53 -10.81 7.29
N THR A 153 -13.98 -10.45 8.45
CA THR A 153 -14.43 -9.26 9.19
C THR A 153 -13.43 -8.12 9.02
N ILE A 154 -13.92 -6.96 8.61
CA ILE A 154 -13.10 -5.75 8.42
C ILE A 154 -13.56 -4.69 9.40
N TYR A 155 -12.70 -4.34 10.35
CA TYR A 155 -12.90 -3.27 11.33
C TYR A 155 -12.30 -1.98 10.78
N ILE A 156 -13.11 -0.93 10.67
CA ILE A 156 -12.71 0.37 10.16
C ILE A 156 -13.01 1.41 11.24
N TYR A 157 -11.97 1.80 11.96
CA TYR A 157 -12.07 2.75 13.08
C TYR A 157 -11.93 4.21 12.68
N ASN A 158 -11.31 4.49 11.52
CA ASN A 158 -11.13 5.84 10.95
C ASN A 158 -10.67 6.91 11.97
N THR A 159 -9.75 6.55 12.87
CA THR A 159 -9.25 7.52 13.84
C THR A 159 -8.46 8.64 13.16
N PRO A 160 -8.45 9.87 13.71
CA PRO A 160 -7.83 11.03 13.08
C PRO A 160 -6.30 11.09 13.27
N PHE A 161 -5.65 9.99 13.66
CA PHE A 161 -4.21 9.97 13.90
C PHE A 161 -3.45 9.69 12.60
N ASN A 162 -2.64 10.66 12.18
CA ASN A 162 -1.71 10.51 11.07
C ASN A 162 -0.37 9.93 11.52
N LYS A 163 0.33 9.30 10.58
CA LYS A 163 1.65 8.72 10.80
C LYS A 163 2.73 9.77 10.56
N SER A 164 3.71 9.82 11.46
CA SER A 164 4.82 10.76 11.35
C SER A 164 6.12 10.18 11.89
N LEU A 165 7.23 10.73 11.39
CA LEU A 165 8.55 10.53 11.97
C LEU A 165 8.56 11.10 13.39
N PRO A 166 9.22 10.43 14.34
CA PRO A 166 9.33 10.94 15.70
C PRO A 166 10.27 12.15 15.77
N ASP A 167 10.10 12.99 16.78
CA ASP A 167 10.93 14.20 16.95
C ASP A 167 12.40 13.88 17.20
N ASN A 168 12.65 12.79 17.95
CA ASN A 168 14.00 12.33 18.26
C ASN A 168 14.51 11.38 17.17
N LYS A 169 15.53 11.82 16.42
CA LYS A 169 16.20 11.06 15.35
C LYS A 169 16.86 9.74 15.79
N MET A 170 17.08 9.56 17.09
CA MET A 170 17.61 8.30 17.65
C MET A 170 16.52 7.25 17.87
N THR A 171 15.24 7.62 17.74
CA THR A 171 14.10 6.72 17.93
C THR A 171 14.09 5.67 16.82
N THR A 172 13.91 4.41 17.22
CA THR A 172 13.74 3.31 16.25
C THR A 172 12.33 3.37 15.68
N LEU A 173 12.21 3.36 14.35
CA LEU A 173 10.92 3.38 13.67
C LEU A 173 10.18 2.06 13.92
N SER A 174 8.88 2.15 14.19
CA SER A 174 8.03 1.04 14.65
C SER A 174 6.59 1.22 14.15
N SER A 175 5.69 0.28 14.43
CA SER A 175 4.29 0.31 13.97
C SER A 175 3.55 1.61 14.29
N GLU A 176 3.84 2.25 15.44
CA GLU A 176 3.27 3.56 15.78
C GLU A 176 3.57 4.62 14.71
N HIS A 177 4.76 4.56 14.12
CA HIS A 177 5.25 5.54 13.16
C HIS A 177 4.86 5.23 11.72
N VAL A 178 4.53 3.98 11.34
CA VAL A 178 4.39 3.62 9.91
C VAL A 178 3.19 2.72 9.55
N ASN A 179 2.62 1.95 10.48
CA ASN A 179 1.54 1.00 10.17
C ASN A 179 0.16 1.66 10.27
N THR A 180 -0.79 1.38 9.38
CA THR A 180 -2.18 1.88 9.51
C THR A 180 -3.17 0.78 9.89
N ALA A 181 -2.76 -0.47 9.70
CA ALA A 181 -3.59 -1.64 9.90
C ALA A 181 -2.75 -2.86 10.33
N TYR A 182 -3.47 -3.94 10.61
CA TYR A 182 -2.95 -5.30 10.67
C TYR A 182 -4.02 -6.28 10.19
N THR A 183 -3.59 -7.49 9.84
CA THR A 183 -4.48 -8.54 9.36
C THR A 183 -4.00 -9.94 9.74
N SER A 184 -4.91 -10.91 9.64
CA SER A 184 -4.60 -12.34 9.57
C SER A 184 -4.22 -12.78 8.14
N SER A 185 -3.09 -13.47 7.96
CA SER A 185 -2.64 -13.93 6.65
C SER A 185 -3.21 -15.30 6.26
N CYS A 186 -4.00 -15.36 5.17
CA CYS A 186 -4.61 -16.56 4.59
C CYS A 186 -5.12 -17.61 5.61
N VAL A 187 -6.02 -17.19 6.50
CA VAL A 187 -6.79 -18.09 7.39
C VAL A 187 -8.25 -18.18 6.94
N PRO A 188 -9.01 -19.26 7.23
CA PRO A 188 -10.40 -19.38 6.78
C PRO A 188 -11.32 -18.29 7.35
N GLU A 189 -11.16 -17.95 8.63
CA GLU A 189 -11.85 -16.84 9.29
C GLU A 189 -10.89 -15.63 9.40
N GLY A 190 -10.90 -14.79 8.37
CA GLY A 190 -10.00 -13.64 8.28
C GLY A 190 -10.49 -12.41 9.05
N GLU A 191 -9.54 -11.62 9.52
CA GLU A 191 -9.77 -10.33 10.17
C GLU A 191 -8.80 -9.28 9.62
N ILE A 192 -9.33 -8.11 9.24
CA ILE A 192 -8.56 -6.90 8.89
C ILE A 192 -8.96 -5.79 9.86
N VAL A 193 -7.98 -5.09 10.44
CA VAL A 193 -8.23 -3.94 11.32
C VAL A 193 -7.52 -2.71 10.79
N ILE A 194 -8.29 -1.74 10.30
CA ILE A 194 -7.81 -0.44 9.83
C ILE A 194 -8.09 0.60 10.90
N PHE A 195 -7.03 1.11 11.53
CA PHE A 195 -7.17 1.95 12.71
C PHE A 195 -6.85 3.43 12.48
N ARG A 196 -6.33 3.84 11.31
CA ARG A 196 -6.16 5.27 10.93
C ARG A 196 -6.96 5.56 9.66
N ASN A 197 -7.51 6.78 9.57
CA ASN A 197 -8.20 7.24 8.36
C ASN A 197 -7.25 7.51 7.19
N GLU A 198 -6.01 7.93 7.47
CA GLU A 198 -4.97 8.20 6.48
C GLU A 198 -4.66 6.95 5.63
N GLU A 199 -4.79 7.06 4.30
CA GLU A 199 -4.50 6.01 3.31
C GLU A 199 -5.37 4.74 3.42
N TRP A 200 -6.52 4.82 4.10
CA TRP A 200 -7.30 3.63 4.49
C TRP A 200 -7.59 2.67 3.33
N PHE A 201 -7.88 3.17 2.12
CA PHE A 201 -8.23 2.31 0.99
C PHE A 201 -7.01 1.60 0.38
N LYS A 202 -5.87 2.30 0.25
CA LYS A 202 -4.60 1.65 -0.15
C LYS A 202 -4.21 0.59 0.86
N VAL A 203 -4.37 0.90 2.15
CA VAL A 203 -4.09 -0.04 3.24
C VAL A 203 -5.05 -1.23 3.19
N LEU A 204 -6.33 -1.04 2.92
CA LEU A 204 -7.26 -2.15 2.69
C LEU A 204 -6.78 -3.06 1.55
N ILE A 205 -6.36 -2.49 0.41
CA ILE A 205 -5.78 -3.27 -0.69
C ILE A 205 -4.58 -4.08 -0.19
N HIS A 206 -3.64 -3.44 0.51
CA HIS A 206 -2.47 -4.09 1.11
C HIS A 206 -2.88 -5.26 2.02
N GLU A 207 -3.74 -5.04 3.01
CA GLU A 207 -4.12 -6.08 3.97
C GLU A 207 -4.89 -7.23 3.30
N THR A 208 -5.72 -6.94 2.29
CA THR A 208 -6.42 -7.98 1.55
C THR A 208 -5.49 -8.88 0.74
N PHE A 209 -4.31 -8.40 0.29
CA PHE A 209 -3.33 -9.28 -0.37
C PHE A 209 -2.86 -10.39 0.56
N HIS A 210 -2.45 -10.04 1.78
CA HIS A 210 -2.07 -11.03 2.81
C HIS A 210 -3.25 -11.94 3.14
N THR A 211 -4.42 -11.35 3.35
CA THR A 211 -5.62 -12.08 3.80
C THR A 211 -6.12 -13.08 2.75
N PHE A 212 -5.99 -12.73 1.47
CA PHE A 212 -6.46 -13.55 0.35
C PHE A 212 -5.37 -14.47 -0.21
N GLY A 213 -4.16 -14.39 0.34
CA GLY A 213 -3.01 -15.18 -0.10
C GLY A 213 -2.59 -14.83 -1.53
N LEU A 214 -2.52 -13.54 -1.85
CA LEU A 214 -2.07 -13.00 -3.15
C LEU A 214 -0.58 -12.65 -3.17
N ASP A 215 0.10 -12.88 -2.05
CA ASP A 215 1.53 -12.73 -1.89
C ASP A 215 2.14 -13.98 -1.26
N PHE A 216 3.46 -13.94 -1.16
CA PHE A 216 4.27 -15.07 -0.71
C PHE A 216 4.53 -15.06 0.80
N SER A 217 3.74 -14.30 1.59
CA SER A 217 3.86 -14.26 3.06
C SER A 217 3.60 -15.63 3.72
N GLY A 218 2.84 -16.51 3.05
CA GLY A 218 2.54 -17.86 3.51
C GLY A 218 3.62 -18.92 3.21
N ASP A 219 4.69 -18.60 2.50
CA ASP A 219 5.75 -19.54 2.12
C ASP A 219 7.09 -19.21 2.80
N SER A 220 7.30 -19.82 3.97
CA SER A 220 8.51 -19.64 4.78
C SER A 220 9.82 -19.96 4.05
N ASN A 221 9.82 -20.92 3.11
CA ASN A 221 11.01 -21.27 2.36
C ASN A 221 11.34 -20.20 1.31
N THR A 222 10.33 -19.74 0.59
CA THR A 222 10.46 -18.61 -0.35
C THR A 222 10.97 -17.36 0.36
N ILE A 223 10.38 -17.01 1.52
CA ILE A 223 10.80 -15.88 2.35
C ILE A 223 12.27 -16.00 2.74
N LYS A 224 12.70 -17.16 3.25
CA LYS A 224 14.09 -17.38 3.66
C LYS A 224 15.08 -17.15 2.51
N ILE A 225 14.80 -17.75 1.35
CA ILE A 225 15.67 -17.62 0.16
C ILE A 225 15.78 -16.16 -0.27
N ILE A 226 14.66 -15.45 -0.37
CA ILE A 226 14.64 -14.03 -0.75
C ILE A 226 15.42 -13.22 0.28
N ASN A 227 15.15 -13.40 1.57
CA ASN A 227 15.79 -12.63 2.63
C ASN A 227 17.31 -12.80 2.64
N ASP A 228 17.80 -14.02 2.45
CA ASP A 228 19.22 -14.31 2.36
C ASP A 228 19.85 -13.67 1.11
N GLY A 229 19.11 -13.60 0.00
CA GLY A 229 19.52 -12.89 -1.21
C GLY A 229 19.59 -11.38 -1.02
N ILE A 230 18.54 -10.78 -0.45
CA ILE A 230 18.45 -9.33 -0.26
C ILE A 230 19.44 -8.84 0.79
N LYS A 231 19.71 -9.61 1.86
CA LYS A 231 20.75 -9.27 2.86
C LYS A 231 22.16 -9.18 2.25
N LYS A 232 22.43 -9.86 1.14
CA LYS A 232 23.71 -9.74 0.41
C LYS A 232 23.80 -8.41 -0.35
N LEU A 233 22.67 -7.90 -0.84
CA LEU A 233 22.59 -6.61 -1.54
C LEU A 233 22.54 -5.44 -0.55
N PHE A 234 21.86 -5.64 0.58
CA PHE A 234 21.66 -4.67 1.65
C PHE A 234 22.03 -5.29 3.01
N PRO A 235 23.30 -5.21 3.41
CA PRO A 235 23.76 -5.80 4.68
C PRO A 235 23.38 -4.91 5.88
N ILE A 236 22.07 -4.81 6.14
CA ILE A 236 21.44 -4.11 7.26
C ILE A 236 20.95 -5.12 8.32
N LYS A 237 20.84 -4.66 9.58
CA LYS A 237 20.29 -5.46 10.67
C LYS A 237 18.77 -5.35 10.71
N SER A 238 18.09 -6.18 9.93
CA SER A 238 16.63 -6.17 9.77
C SER A 238 16.09 -7.59 9.49
N GLU A 239 14.88 -7.86 9.96
CA GLU A 239 14.04 -8.92 9.42
C GLU A 239 13.40 -8.41 8.13
N ILE A 240 14.09 -8.63 7.02
CA ILE A 240 13.67 -8.15 5.70
C ILE A 240 12.41 -8.91 5.30
N ASN A 241 11.22 -8.36 5.46
CA ASN A 241 9.99 -9.00 4.98
C ASN A 241 9.68 -8.54 3.56
N SER A 242 10.33 -9.16 2.56
CA SER A 242 10.27 -8.67 1.17
C SER A 242 8.87 -8.77 0.52
N TYR A 243 7.99 -9.64 1.04
CA TYR A 243 6.60 -9.73 0.59
C TYR A 243 5.83 -8.43 0.88
N GLU A 244 6.17 -7.72 1.95
CA GLU A 244 5.60 -6.40 2.29
C GLU A 244 5.88 -5.36 1.21
N ALA A 245 7.06 -5.41 0.59
CA ALA A 245 7.42 -4.50 -0.49
C ALA A 245 6.62 -4.82 -1.76
N TYR A 246 6.46 -6.10 -2.08
CA TYR A 246 5.65 -6.56 -3.21
C TYR A 246 4.18 -6.12 -3.04
N THR A 247 3.61 -6.40 -1.88
CA THR A 247 2.22 -6.07 -1.54
C THR A 247 2.01 -4.55 -1.49
N GLU A 248 2.93 -3.80 -0.90
CA GLU A 248 2.86 -2.34 -0.86
C GLU A 248 2.96 -1.70 -2.26
N THR A 249 3.82 -2.21 -3.14
CA THR A 249 3.90 -1.73 -4.53
C THR A 249 2.59 -1.97 -5.28
N TRP A 250 2.02 -3.17 -5.18
CA TRP A 250 0.71 -3.45 -5.79
C TRP A 250 -0.39 -2.58 -5.23
N ALA A 251 -0.43 -2.40 -3.91
CA ALA A 251 -1.41 -1.55 -3.25
C ALA A 251 -1.36 -0.12 -3.77
N ARG A 252 -0.17 0.47 -3.93
CA ARG A 252 0.01 1.81 -4.50
C ARG A 252 -0.48 1.92 -5.95
N ILE A 253 -0.10 0.96 -6.79
CA ILE A 253 -0.50 0.92 -8.21
C ILE A 253 -2.03 0.83 -8.33
N LEU A 254 -2.64 -0.12 -7.62
CA LEU A 254 -4.08 -0.33 -7.63
C LEU A 254 -4.82 0.87 -7.07
N ASN A 255 -4.33 1.46 -5.98
CA ASN A 255 -4.91 2.66 -5.40
C ASN A 255 -4.90 3.83 -6.40
N CYS A 256 -3.79 4.05 -7.13
CA CYS A 256 -3.74 5.06 -8.20
C CYS A 256 -4.78 4.80 -9.29
N CYS A 257 -4.99 3.53 -9.67
CA CYS A 257 -5.98 3.16 -10.68
C CYS A 257 -7.42 3.31 -10.18
N PHE A 258 -7.75 2.88 -8.96
CA PHE A 258 -9.07 3.10 -8.36
C PHE A 258 -9.35 4.59 -8.20
N TYR A 259 -8.36 5.37 -7.75
CA TYR A 259 -8.46 6.83 -7.69
C TYR A 259 -8.75 7.44 -9.06
N SER A 260 -8.03 7.01 -10.09
CA SER A 260 -8.22 7.45 -11.48
C SER A 260 -9.59 7.08 -12.05
N TYR A 261 -10.10 5.87 -11.76
CA TYR A 261 -11.44 5.44 -12.15
C TYR A 261 -12.52 6.25 -11.45
N ASN A 262 -12.37 6.48 -10.14
CA ASN A 262 -13.32 7.25 -9.35
C ASN A 262 -13.37 8.72 -9.78
N ALA A 263 -12.26 9.27 -10.26
CA ALA A 263 -12.16 10.63 -10.79
C ALA A 263 -12.79 10.81 -12.19
N LEU A 264 -13.16 9.75 -12.90
CA LEU A 264 -13.85 9.87 -14.19
C LEU A 264 -15.24 10.50 -14.03
N GLU A 265 -15.52 11.54 -14.82
CA GLU A 265 -16.87 12.08 -15.00
C GLU A 265 -17.78 11.08 -15.74
N ASN A 266 -17.26 10.50 -16.82
CA ASN A 266 -17.93 9.43 -17.57
C ASN A 266 -17.20 8.10 -17.32
N LYS A 267 -17.86 7.17 -16.61
CA LYS A 267 -17.30 5.82 -16.33
C LYS A 267 -17.06 4.96 -17.57
N LYS A 268 -17.45 5.42 -18.78
CA LYS A 268 -17.13 4.78 -20.06
C LYS A 268 -15.84 5.31 -20.71
N ASP A 269 -15.24 6.38 -20.18
CA ASP A 269 -14.05 7.00 -20.75
C ASP A 269 -12.76 6.30 -20.30
N LYS A 270 -12.47 5.19 -20.98
CA LYS A 270 -11.24 4.41 -20.77
C LYS A 270 -9.97 5.18 -21.12
N ASN A 271 -10.02 6.10 -22.08
CA ASN A 271 -8.83 6.85 -22.48
C ASN A 271 -8.44 7.83 -21.38
N GLN A 272 -9.40 8.56 -20.82
CA GLN A 272 -9.17 9.43 -19.68
C GLN A 272 -8.68 8.64 -18.46
N PHE A 273 -9.18 7.41 -18.25
CA PHE A 273 -8.66 6.54 -17.19
C PHE A 273 -7.16 6.26 -17.34
N ILE A 274 -6.72 5.93 -18.56
CA ILE A 274 -5.31 5.61 -18.84
C ILE A 274 -4.43 6.84 -18.60
N ILE A 275 -4.87 8.02 -19.06
CA ILE A 275 -4.17 9.29 -18.84
C ILE A 275 -4.07 9.57 -17.34
N ASN A 276 -5.19 9.52 -16.61
CA ASN A 276 -5.24 9.77 -15.17
C ASN A 276 -4.36 8.77 -14.40
N SER A 277 -4.42 7.48 -14.74
CA SER A 277 -3.64 6.44 -14.07
C SER A 277 -2.15 6.63 -14.28
N THR A 278 -1.74 6.92 -15.51
CA THR A 278 -0.33 7.16 -15.84
C THR A 278 0.20 8.38 -15.08
N PHE A 279 -0.59 9.45 -15.02
CA PHE A 279 -0.25 10.66 -14.27
C PHE A 279 -0.16 10.40 -12.76
N CYS A 280 -1.11 9.67 -12.19
CA CYS A 280 -1.10 9.32 -10.76
C CYS A 280 0.10 8.43 -10.42
N LEU A 281 0.37 7.39 -11.21
CA LEU A 281 1.53 6.51 -11.02
C LEU A 281 2.86 7.27 -11.05
N GLU A 282 2.94 8.30 -11.90
CA GLU A 282 4.14 9.12 -12.01
C GLU A 282 4.38 10.01 -10.78
N LEU A 283 3.32 10.64 -10.28
CA LEU A 283 3.38 11.37 -9.01
C LEU A 283 3.68 10.43 -7.84
N GLU A 284 3.08 9.24 -7.84
CA GLU A 284 3.29 8.20 -6.83
C GLU A 284 4.74 7.70 -6.83
N ARG A 285 5.39 7.56 -8.00
CA ARG A 285 6.82 7.28 -8.08
C ARG A 285 7.64 8.39 -7.41
N MET A 286 7.42 9.65 -7.80
CA MET A 286 8.15 10.78 -7.23
C MET A 286 8.00 10.82 -5.70
N PHE A 287 6.77 10.61 -5.22
CA PHE A 287 6.47 10.54 -3.79
C PHE A 287 7.20 9.38 -3.09
N THR A 288 7.19 8.20 -3.70
CA THR A 288 7.86 7.00 -3.17
C THR A 288 9.37 7.21 -3.01
N LEU A 289 10.03 7.75 -4.05
CA LEU A 289 11.46 8.06 -4.01
C LEU A 289 11.78 9.13 -2.95
N TYR A 290 10.92 10.15 -2.83
CA TYR A 290 11.03 11.18 -1.80
C TYR A 290 10.92 10.59 -0.38
N GLN A 291 9.96 9.69 -0.16
CA GLN A 291 9.78 9.01 1.11
C GLN A 291 10.98 8.12 1.48
N CYS A 292 11.56 7.41 0.50
CA CYS A 292 12.80 6.64 0.68
C CYS A 292 13.94 7.51 1.24
N ASN A 293 14.25 8.62 0.56
CA ASN A 293 15.27 9.55 1.03
C ASN A 293 14.96 10.11 2.42
N LYS A 294 13.70 10.51 2.65
CA LYS A 294 13.30 11.13 3.91
C LYS A 294 13.48 10.18 5.10
N VAL A 295 13.06 8.92 4.97
CA VAL A 295 13.18 7.92 6.04
C VAL A 295 14.64 7.58 6.33
N LEU A 296 15.47 7.40 5.29
CA LEU A 296 16.90 7.15 5.48
C LEU A 296 17.60 8.36 6.11
N ARG A 297 17.27 9.57 5.64
CA ARG A 297 17.83 10.82 6.16
C ARG A 297 17.43 11.07 7.61
N PHE A 298 16.24 10.68 8.02
CA PHE A 298 15.83 10.70 9.42
C PHE A 298 16.80 9.89 10.30
N MET A 299 17.21 8.72 9.82
CA MET A 299 18.23 7.87 10.46
C MET A 299 19.67 8.39 10.27
N GLY A 300 19.89 9.49 9.55
CA GLY A 300 21.22 10.00 9.24
C GLY A 300 21.94 9.23 8.12
N LEU A 301 21.20 8.57 7.24
CA LEU A 301 21.71 7.74 6.14
C LEU A 301 21.27 8.28 4.78
N GLN A 302 22.06 7.97 3.76
CA GLN A 302 21.68 8.04 2.35
C GLN A 302 21.43 6.63 1.81
N TYR A 303 20.75 6.54 0.66
CA TYR A 303 20.51 5.26 -0.01
C TYR A 303 21.82 4.49 -0.30
N THR A 304 22.87 5.18 -0.71
CA THR A 304 24.18 4.57 -0.96
C THR A 304 24.82 4.02 0.32
N ASP A 305 24.52 4.58 1.49
CA ASP A 305 25.07 4.09 2.76
C ASP A 305 24.56 2.69 3.12
N ILE A 306 23.34 2.35 2.69
CA ILE A 306 22.72 1.05 3.00
C ILE A 306 23.07 -0.06 2.00
N CYS A 307 23.60 0.28 0.82
CA CYS A 307 23.88 -0.70 -0.25
C CYS A 307 25.34 -0.75 -0.72
N ASN A 308 26.21 0.19 -0.32
CA ASN A 308 27.63 0.16 -0.68
C ASN A 308 28.49 -0.66 0.27
N SER A 309 29.53 -1.27 -0.29
CA SER A 309 30.55 -2.04 0.42
C SER A 309 31.65 -1.13 0.96
N GLY A 310 32.29 -1.54 2.06
CA GLY A 310 33.38 -0.80 2.70
C GLY A 310 33.12 -0.54 4.19
N GLU A 311 34.21 -0.34 4.93
CA GLU A 311 34.17 -0.22 6.40
C GLU A 311 33.32 0.96 6.88
N LYS A 312 33.44 2.12 6.21
CA LYS A 312 32.62 3.31 6.46
C LYS A 312 31.12 2.97 6.43
N TYR A 313 30.65 2.37 5.34
CA TYR A 313 29.24 2.07 5.15
C TYR A 313 28.74 0.97 6.08
N SER A 314 29.59 -0.02 6.37
CA SER A 314 29.31 -1.05 7.37
C SER A 314 29.07 -0.45 8.76
N SER A 315 29.93 0.49 9.17
CA SER A 315 29.78 1.23 10.43
C SER A 315 28.50 2.06 10.47
N LEU A 316 28.18 2.77 9.37
CA LEU A 316 26.95 3.56 9.28
C LEU A 316 25.70 2.70 9.42
N ARG A 317 25.58 1.60 8.65
CA ARG A 317 24.44 0.69 8.75
C ARG A 317 24.27 0.09 10.13
N LYS A 318 25.36 -0.36 10.75
CA LYS A 318 25.33 -1.02 12.07
C LYS A 318 24.84 -0.07 13.17
N ASN A 319 25.20 1.21 13.09
CA ASN A 319 24.96 2.18 14.16
C ASN A 319 23.69 3.01 13.96
N LEU A 320 23.33 3.29 12.71
CA LEU A 320 22.28 4.25 12.37
C LEU A 320 20.99 3.61 11.84
N TYR A 321 21.07 2.51 11.10
CA TYR A 321 19.87 1.88 10.55
C TYR A 321 19.11 1.13 11.65
N LYS A 322 17.87 1.54 11.93
CA LYS A 322 17.06 0.98 13.03
C LYS A 322 15.59 0.93 12.67
N GLU A 323 15.03 -0.27 12.67
CA GLU A 323 13.60 -0.53 12.53
C GLU A 323 13.15 -1.67 13.45
N ASN A 324 11.90 -1.60 13.90
CA ASN A 324 11.18 -2.66 14.61
C ASN A 324 9.90 -3.08 13.86
N THR A 325 9.82 -2.73 12.57
CA THR A 325 8.74 -3.06 11.62
C THR A 325 9.32 -2.96 10.20
N ASN A 326 8.52 -3.21 9.17
CA ASN A 326 8.96 -3.43 7.78
C ASN A 326 9.39 -2.15 7.03
N VAL A 327 10.09 -1.20 7.67
CA VAL A 327 10.47 0.10 7.07
C VAL A 327 11.32 -0.10 5.82
N PHE A 328 12.28 -1.02 5.83
CA PHE A 328 13.09 -1.37 4.68
C PHE A 328 12.25 -1.76 3.47
N ALA A 329 11.27 -2.66 3.68
CA ALA A 329 10.39 -3.12 2.63
C ALA A 329 9.47 -1.99 2.11
N TYR A 330 8.85 -1.25 3.03
CA TYR A 330 7.87 -0.20 2.72
C TYR A 330 8.43 1.04 2.04
N TYR A 331 9.70 1.39 2.29
CA TYR A 331 10.30 2.63 1.76
C TYR A 331 11.48 2.41 0.84
N VAL A 332 12.28 1.36 1.03
CA VAL A 332 13.50 1.15 0.22
C VAL A 332 13.20 0.21 -0.94
N VAL A 333 12.70 -0.99 -0.66
CA VAL A 333 12.45 -1.99 -1.73
C VAL A 333 11.27 -1.56 -2.61
N SER A 334 10.20 -1.03 -2.02
CA SER A 334 9.09 -0.45 -2.78
C SER A 334 9.53 0.71 -3.69
N ALA A 335 10.54 1.49 -3.28
CA ALA A 335 11.11 2.55 -4.11
C ALA A 335 11.87 2.00 -5.31
N ILE A 336 12.57 0.87 -5.17
CA ILE A 336 13.19 0.17 -6.31
C ILE A 336 12.11 -0.27 -7.31
N PHE A 337 11.01 -0.86 -6.82
CA PHE A 337 9.91 -1.29 -7.68
C PHE A 337 9.17 -0.13 -8.34
N MET A 338 8.82 0.91 -7.58
CA MET A 338 8.07 2.05 -8.09
C MET A 338 8.91 2.92 -9.04
N ASN A 339 10.24 2.98 -8.85
CA ASN A 339 11.14 3.75 -9.72
C ASN A 339 10.92 3.42 -11.20
N ASN A 340 10.74 2.13 -11.49
CA ASN A 340 10.33 1.65 -12.80
C ASN A 340 9.12 0.72 -12.64
N TYR A 341 7.98 1.31 -12.26
CA TYR A 341 6.74 0.57 -12.08
C TYR A 341 6.33 -0.19 -13.35
N PHE A 342 6.67 0.32 -14.55
CA PHE A 342 6.42 -0.38 -15.81
C PHE A 342 7.20 -1.70 -15.90
N GLU A 343 8.51 -1.70 -15.58
CA GLU A 343 9.28 -2.94 -15.55
C GLU A 343 8.85 -3.87 -14.42
N PHE A 344 8.43 -3.34 -13.27
CA PHE A 344 7.81 -4.15 -12.22
C PHE A 344 6.54 -4.87 -12.74
N LEU A 345 5.65 -4.14 -13.41
CA LEU A 345 4.43 -4.71 -14.01
C LEU A 345 4.76 -5.77 -15.07
N ASN A 346 5.75 -5.52 -15.92
CA ASN A 346 6.21 -6.49 -16.92
C ASN A 346 6.85 -7.72 -16.28
N TRP A 347 7.64 -7.54 -15.21
CA TRP A 347 8.20 -8.64 -14.44
C TRP A 347 7.09 -9.48 -13.79
N CYS A 348 5.99 -8.87 -13.35
CA CYS A 348 4.81 -9.61 -12.90
C CYS A 348 4.01 -10.26 -14.04
N GLY A 349 4.46 -10.19 -15.30
CA GLY A 349 3.82 -10.82 -16.45
C GLY A 349 2.97 -9.88 -17.32
N GLY A 350 3.14 -8.56 -17.20
CA GLY A 350 2.48 -7.55 -18.05
C GLY A 350 0.95 -7.53 -17.90
N THR A 351 0.46 -8.23 -16.89
CA THR A 351 -0.91 -8.32 -16.46
C THR A 351 -0.90 -8.30 -14.94
N PRO A 352 -2.01 -7.94 -14.28
CA PRO A 352 -2.02 -8.03 -12.82
C PRO A 352 -1.67 -9.46 -12.39
N PRO A 353 -0.97 -9.69 -11.25
CA PRO A 353 -0.42 -10.99 -10.83
C PRO A 353 -1.45 -12.12 -10.90
N TRP A 354 -2.70 -11.72 -10.84
CA TRP A 354 -3.87 -12.54 -10.73
C TRP A 354 -4.54 -12.93 -12.06
N SER A 355 -4.23 -12.34 -13.24
CA SER A 355 -5.05 -12.56 -14.45
C SER A 355 -4.77 -13.82 -15.28
N ASN A 356 -3.85 -14.70 -14.88
CA ASN A 356 -3.56 -15.93 -15.61
C ASN A 356 -4.30 -17.13 -15.00
N ASN A 357 -5.45 -17.48 -15.59
CA ASN A 357 -6.27 -18.67 -15.31
C ASN A 357 -5.52 -19.97 -15.68
N SER A 358 -4.56 -20.42 -14.87
CA SER A 358 -4.12 -21.82 -14.87
C SER A 358 -3.54 -22.21 -13.52
N ASP A 359 -4.35 -22.95 -12.76
CA ASP A 359 -4.05 -23.67 -11.51
C ASP A 359 -3.56 -22.85 -10.31
N GLY A 360 -4.49 -22.67 -9.36
CA GLY A 360 -4.17 -22.91 -7.95
C GLY A 360 -3.07 -22.06 -7.31
N GLY A 361 -3.10 -20.74 -7.50
CA GLY A 361 -2.95 -19.71 -6.45
C GLY A 361 -1.84 -19.79 -5.40
N ARG A 362 -0.75 -20.54 -5.60
CA ARG A 362 0.45 -20.47 -4.76
C ARG A 362 1.68 -20.59 -5.64
N GLY A 363 2.45 -19.50 -5.78
CA GLY A 363 3.83 -19.59 -6.27
C GLY A 363 4.10 -19.25 -7.75
N ARG A 364 3.24 -18.49 -8.43
CA ARG A 364 3.65 -17.76 -9.66
C ARG A 364 4.10 -16.31 -9.39
N GLU A 365 3.95 -15.82 -8.15
CA GLU A 365 4.09 -14.41 -7.72
C GLU A 365 5.49 -13.78 -7.89
N ALA A 366 6.49 -14.57 -8.29
CA ALA A 366 7.79 -14.05 -8.67
C ALA A 366 8.35 -14.73 -9.93
N ARG A 367 7.49 -15.34 -10.77
CA ARG A 367 7.90 -15.70 -12.12
C ARG A 367 7.91 -14.44 -12.96
N GLY A 368 9.01 -13.70 -12.84
CA GLY A 368 9.53 -12.97 -14.00
C GLY A 368 9.47 -13.85 -15.24
N ASN A 369 9.60 -13.25 -16.42
CA ASN A 369 9.73 -13.95 -17.70
C ASN A 369 11.07 -14.74 -17.79
N SER A 370 11.41 -15.51 -16.76
CA SER A 370 12.68 -16.15 -16.49
C SER A 370 12.48 -17.63 -16.22
N ASP A 371 13.36 -18.46 -16.77
CA ASP A 371 13.42 -19.92 -16.51
C ASP A 371 13.86 -20.27 -15.07
N ARG A 372 14.05 -19.27 -14.20
CA ARG A 372 14.50 -19.41 -12.81
C ARG A 372 13.33 -19.59 -11.85
N SER A 373 13.58 -20.24 -10.71
CA SER A 373 12.57 -20.37 -9.64
C SER A 373 12.12 -18.98 -9.14
N PRO A 374 10.84 -18.79 -8.76
CA PRO A 374 10.30 -17.49 -8.38
C PRO A 374 11.14 -16.70 -7.34
N PRO A 375 11.62 -17.30 -6.24
CA PRO A 375 12.43 -16.58 -5.25
C PRO A 375 13.72 -15.97 -5.84
N ILE A 376 14.36 -16.68 -6.78
CA ILE A 376 15.59 -16.22 -7.45
C ILE A 376 15.29 -15.07 -8.41
N ALA A 377 14.21 -15.16 -9.18
CA ALA A 377 13.81 -14.09 -10.08
C ALA A 377 13.45 -12.78 -9.36
N PHE A 378 12.93 -12.85 -8.14
CA PHE A 378 12.74 -11.70 -7.25
C PHE A 378 14.08 -11.04 -6.88
N ILE A 379 15.04 -11.85 -6.42
CA ILE A 379 16.39 -11.37 -6.06
C ILE A 379 17.09 -10.78 -7.28
N ASP A 380 17.00 -11.42 -8.44
CA ASP A 380 17.59 -10.97 -9.69
C ASP A 380 17.00 -9.64 -10.17
N TYR A 381 15.68 -9.44 -9.99
CA TYR A 381 15.06 -8.15 -10.24
C TYR A 381 15.71 -7.07 -9.37
N ILE A 382 15.72 -7.25 -8.04
CA ILE A 382 16.28 -6.24 -7.14
C ILE A 382 17.77 -6.02 -7.43
N SER A 383 18.55 -7.08 -7.66
CA SER A 383 19.97 -7.00 -8.00
C SER A 383 20.25 -6.18 -9.26
N ARG A 384 19.36 -6.21 -10.26
CA ARG A 384 19.49 -5.39 -11.47
C ARG A 384 19.14 -3.93 -11.26
N HIS A 385 18.18 -3.63 -10.38
CA HIS A 385 17.60 -2.29 -10.26
C HIS A 385 18.09 -1.49 -9.04
N TYR A 386 18.62 -2.14 -7.99
CA TYR A 386 18.96 -1.45 -6.73
C TYR A 386 20.10 -0.43 -6.84
N LYS A 387 20.88 -0.45 -7.93
CA LYS A 387 21.97 0.51 -8.22
C LYS A 387 21.92 1.02 -9.67
N CYS A 388 20.81 0.86 -10.37
CA CYS A 388 20.71 1.38 -11.73
C CYS A 388 20.74 2.91 -11.73
N ASP A 389 21.25 3.50 -12.81
CA ASP A 389 21.41 4.95 -12.93
C ASP A 389 20.07 5.67 -12.82
N GLU A 390 18.99 5.09 -13.35
CA GLU A 390 17.66 5.70 -13.27
C GLU A 390 17.19 5.85 -11.81
N LEU A 391 17.42 4.84 -10.96
CA LEU A 391 17.07 4.90 -9.55
C LEU A 391 17.92 5.93 -8.80
N LEU A 392 19.24 5.91 -9.00
CA LEU A 392 20.15 6.79 -8.30
C LEU A 392 19.91 8.27 -8.69
N GLU A 393 19.65 8.56 -9.96
CA GLU A 393 19.30 9.91 -10.41
C GLU A 393 17.90 10.32 -9.94
N GLY A 394 16.93 9.41 -9.91
CA GLY A 394 15.61 9.65 -9.33
C GLY A 394 15.67 10.03 -7.84
N LEU A 395 16.44 9.28 -7.05
CA LEU A 395 16.68 9.58 -5.64
C LEU A 395 17.40 10.92 -5.47
N LYS A 396 18.44 11.21 -6.26
CA LYS A 396 19.15 12.49 -6.22
C LYS A 396 18.23 13.67 -6.57
N ASN A 397 17.34 13.50 -7.54
CA ASN A 397 16.34 14.51 -7.90
C ASN A 397 15.37 14.79 -6.75
N MET A 398 14.91 13.75 -6.06
CA MET A 398 14.06 13.92 -4.87
C MET A 398 14.82 14.52 -3.69
N GLU A 399 16.11 14.25 -3.53
CA GLU A 399 16.96 14.90 -2.52
C GLU A 399 17.11 16.41 -2.80
N HIS A 400 17.22 16.79 -4.07
CA HIS A 400 17.20 18.19 -4.48
C HIS A 400 15.86 18.85 -4.17
N LEU A 401 14.75 18.17 -4.47
CA LEU A 401 13.41 18.65 -4.13
C LEU A 401 13.24 18.82 -2.61
N TYR A 402 13.68 17.83 -1.82
CA TYR A 402 13.69 17.88 -0.36
C TYR A 402 14.42 19.12 0.17
N THR A 403 15.62 19.39 -0.35
CA THR A 403 16.41 20.56 0.03
C THR A 403 15.69 21.88 -0.32
N LYS A 404 15.01 21.94 -1.47
CA LYS A 404 14.20 23.12 -1.85
C LYS A 404 13.01 23.35 -0.93
N ILE A 405 12.29 22.27 -0.59
CA ILE A 405 11.12 22.35 0.30
C ILE A 405 11.54 22.88 1.66
N ILE A 406 12.63 22.36 2.23
CA ILE A 406 13.16 22.85 3.53
C ILE A 406 13.55 24.31 3.44
N LYS A 407 14.26 24.74 2.39
CA LYS A 407 14.67 26.15 2.24
C LYS A 407 13.46 27.09 2.18
N LYS A 408 12.36 26.67 1.56
CA LYS A 408 11.17 27.50 1.37
C LYS A 408 10.22 27.48 2.57
N HIS A 409 10.09 26.35 3.24
CA HIS A 409 9.02 26.12 4.22
C HIS A 409 9.51 25.62 5.59
N GLY A 410 10.81 25.41 5.77
CA GLY A 410 11.39 24.88 7.01
C GLY A 410 11.32 23.36 7.14
N HIS A 411 11.85 22.86 8.25
CA HIS A 411 11.96 21.42 8.52
C HIS A 411 10.64 20.77 8.95
N SER A 412 9.73 21.52 9.56
CA SER A 412 8.53 20.99 10.22
C SER A 412 7.27 20.96 9.32
N THR A 413 7.43 20.99 8.00
CA THR A 413 6.29 20.84 7.10
C THR A 413 5.70 19.43 7.16
N HIS A 414 4.41 19.30 6.86
CA HIS A 414 3.73 18.01 6.82
C HIS A 414 4.46 17.01 5.90
N ILE A 415 4.88 17.42 4.68
CA ILE A 415 5.65 16.57 3.76
C ILE A 415 6.97 16.05 4.34
N ASN A 416 7.62 16.81 5.24
CA ASN A 416 8.90 16.45 5.85
C ASN A 416 8.75 15.57 7.10
N THR A 417 7.53 15.42 7.63
CA THR A 417 7.27 14.69 8.87
C THR A 417 6.37 13.48 8.66
N THR A 418 5.40 13.52 7.72
CA THR A 418 4.52 12.40 7.43
C THR A 418 5.31 11.15 7.02
N THR A 419 4.86 9.98 7.43
CA THR A 419 5.39 8.67 6.98
C THR A 419 4.37 7.94 6.14
N ARG A 420 3.35 8.62 5.62
CA ARG A 420 2.42 8.03 4.66
C ARG A 420 3.15 7.44 3.46
N MET A 421 2.60 6.35 2.95
CA MET A 421 3.21 5.53 1.93
C MET A 421 2.64 5.79 0.54
N THR A 422 1.38 6.24 0.42
CA THR A 422 0.76 6.68 -0.84
C THR A 422 0.51 8.18 -0.85
N LEU A 423 0.69 8.81 -2.01
CA LEU A 423 0.32 10.20 -2.21
C LEU A 423 -1.21 10.36 -2.28
N PHE A 424 -1.90 9.41 -2.91
CA PHE A 424 -3.35 9.42 -3.10
C PHE A 424 -4.06 8.67 -1.98
N GLY A 425 -3.94 9.17 -0.76
CA GLY A 425 -4.51 8.55 0.44
C GLY A 425 -5.80 9.18 0.93
#